data_AF-E0MK91-F1
#
_entry.id   AF-E0MK91-F1
#
_cell.length_a   1.000
_cell.length_b   1.000
_cell.length_c   1.000
_cell.angle_alpha   90.00
_cell.angle_beta   90.00
_cell.angle_gamma   90.00
#
_symmetry.space_group_name_H-M   'P 1'
#
loop_
_entity.id
_entity.type
_entity.pdbx_description
1 polymer ?
#
loop_
_entity_poly.entity_id
_entity_poly.type
_entity_poly.pdbx_seq_one_letter_code
_entity_poly.pdbx_strand_id
1 'polypeptide(L)'
;MKSKEHITTYTVEVIRHHDAGHVAVEAWKDEKGNLRRCNGPYLTNYDEKGRKTLETFNVDLFDPFEDGRHPASIRYDPETGNVESEVYFNLSGQLHRYHGPATIHYDPETGEVVGEHFFINGQRVDENGQLVEDIGYEDPIFNLHPEP
;
A
#
# COMPACT_ATOMS: atom_id res chain seq x y z
N MET A 1 -36.64 11.01 -2.35
CA MET A 1 -35.43 11.84 -2.48
C MET A 1 -34.36 10.93 -3.07
N LYS A 2 -34.07 11.04 -4.38
CA LYS A 2 -33.08 10.17 -5.03
C LYS A 2 -31.69 10.72 -4.70
N SER A 3 -30.85 9.93 -4.03
CA SER A 3 -29.43 10.23 -3.91
C SER A 3 -28.85 10.31 -5.32
N LYS A 4 -28.25 11.45 -5.67
CA LYS A 4 -27.44 11.54 -6.88
C LYS A 4 -26.23 10.66 -6.63
N GLU A 5 -26.17 9.52 -7.29
CA GLU A 5 -24.93 8.75 -7.38
C GLU A 5 -23.88 9.65 -8.02
N HIS A 6 -22.91 10.10 -7.23
CA HIS A 6 -21.72 10.74 -7.75
C HIS A 6 -20.89 9.62 -8.36
N ILE A 7 -21.04 9.41 -9.68
CA ILE A 7 -20.09 8.59 -10.43
C ILE A 7 -18.84 9.43 -10.54
N THR A 8 -17.91 9.31 -9.59
CA THR A 8 -16.59 9.92 -9.71
C THR A 8 -15.88 9.25 -10.87
N THR A 9 -15.55 10.04 -11.90
CA THR A 9 -14.74 9.55 -13.02
C THR A 9 -13.26 9.70 -12.66
N TYR A 10 -12.46 8.70 -13.01
CA TYR A 10 -11.02 8.72 -12.84
C TYR A 10 -10.36 8.53 -14.21
N THR A 11 -9.29 9.26 -14.47
CA THR A 11 -8.44 9.02 -15.63
C THR A 11 -7.24 8.18 -15.21
N VAL A 12 -6.85 7.23 -16.06
CA VAL A 12 -5.58 6.51 -15.91
C VAL A 12 -4.53 7.19 -16.78
N GLU A 13 -3.35 7.40 -16.22
CA GLU A 13 -2.20 7.97 -16.90
C GLU A 13 -1.01 7.04 -16.74
N VAL A 14 -0.38 6.67 -17.85
CA VAL A 14 0.92 6.01 -17.83
C VAL A 14 1.99 7.08 -17.59
N ILE A 15 2.56 7.06 -16.40
CA ILE A 15 3.56 8.06 -15.97
C ILE A 15 4.93 7.74 -16.58
N ARG A 16 5.28 6.45 -16.66
CA ARG A 16 6.60 5.99 -17.07
C ARG A 16 6.52 4.69 -17.85
N HIS A 17 7.41 4.53 -18.82
CA HIS A 17 7.68 3.28 -19.50
C HIS A 17 9.08 2.79 -19.14
N HIS A 18 9.28 1.47 -19.18
CA HIS A 18 10.60 0.85 -19.22
C HIS A 18 11.22 1.03 -20.61
N ASP A 19 12.53 0.87 -20.73
CA ASP A 19 13.27 1.02 -21.99
C ASP A 19 12.77 0.05 -23.08
N ALA A 20 12.20 -1.09 -22.68
CA ALA A 20 11.56 -2.06 -23.56
C ALA A 20 10.16 -1.65 -24.06
N GLY A 21 9.63 -0.49 -23.65
CA GLY A 21 8.32 0.03 -24.04
C GLY A 21 7.15 -0.48 -23.20
N HIS A 22 7.39 -1.30 -22.19
CA HIS A 22 6.37 -1.72 -21.23
C HIS A 22 6.02 -0.58 -20.27
N VAL A 23 4.76 -0.52 -19.82
CA VAL A 23 4.34 0.41 -18.76
C VAL A 23 5.14 0.08 -17.51
N ALA A 24 5.80 1.09 -16.94
CA ALA A 24 6.53 0.95 -15.69
C ALA A 24 5.72 1.45 -14.50
N VAL A 25 4.95 2.53 -14.71
CA VAL A 25 4.13 3.16 -13.67
C VAL A 25 2.87 3.70 -14.31
N GLU A 26 1.73 3.38 -13.71
CA GLU A 26 0.46 4.04 -14.02
C GLU A 26 -0.19 4.61 -12.76
N ALA A 27 -0.97 5.67 -12.95
CA ALA A 27 -1.67 6.34 -11.87
C ALA A 27 -3.08 6.73 -12.25
N TRP A 28 -3.95 6.79 -11.24
CA TRP A 28 -5.33 7.24 -11.37
C TRP A 28 -5.49 8.62 -10.76
N LYS A 29 -6.09 9.53 -11.52
CA LYS A 29 -6.33 10.91 -11.13
C LYS A 29 -7.82 11.23 -11.13
N ASP A 30 -8.25 12.03 -10.15
CA ASP A 30 -9.58 12.63 -10.14
C ASP A 30 -9.70 13.76 -11.19
N GLU A 31 -10.90 14.32 -11.35
CA GLU A 31 -11.18 15.41 -12.31
C GLU A 31 -10.36 16.69 -12.07
N LYS A 32 -9.74 16.83 -10.89
CA LYS A 32 -8.87 17.95 -10.53
C LYS A 32 -7.38 17.63 -10.73
N GLY A 33 -7.07 16.40 -11.16
CA GLY A 33 -5.70 15.92 -11.37
C GLY A 33 -5.04 15.35 -10.12
N ASN A 34 -5.74 15.20 -8.99
CA ASN A 34 -5.17 14.62 -7.78
C ASN A 34 -5.11 13.09 -7.91
N LEU A 35 -4.00 12.49 -7.48
CA LEU A 35 -3.81 11.05 -7.46
C LEU A 35 -4.78 10.38 -6.48
N ARG A 36 -5.90 9.85 -6.97
CA ARG A 36 -6.99 9.31 -6.15
C ARG A 36 -7.78 8.24 -6.90
N ARG A 37 -8.25 7.23 -6.17
CA ARG A 37 -9.16 6.18 -6.65
C ARG A 37 -9.85 5.53 -5.46
N CYS A 38 -11.19 5.48 -5.46
CA CYS A 38 -11.97 4.91 -4.36
C CYS A 38 -12.13 3.38 -4.40
N ASN A 39 -11.84 2.75 -5.55
CA ASN A 39 -12.07 1.32 -5.78
C ASN A 39 -10.82 0.61 -6.32
N GLY A 40 -9.66 0.86 -5.71
CA GLY A 40 -8.40 0.22 -6.08
C GLY A 40 -7.19 1.14 -5.89
N PRO A 41 -6.01 0.70 -6.34
CA PRO A 41 -4.80 1.49 -6.19
C PRO A 41 -4.88 2.74 -7.06
N TYR A 42 -4.36 3.84 -6.55
CA TYR A 42 -4.16 5.06 -7.35
C TYR A 42 -2.81 5.10 -8.03
N LEU A 43 -1.89 4.20 -7.67
CA LEU A 43 -0.58 4.03 -8.27
C LEU A 43 -0.27 2.55 -8.37
N THR A 44 0.13 2.09 -9.55
CA THR A 44 0.62 0.72 -9.75
C THR A 44 1.96 0.78 -10.47
N ASN A 45 2.95 0.06 -9.93
CA ASN A 45 4.26 -0.12 -10.52
C ASN A 45 4.37 -1.52 -11.12
N TYR A 46 5.13 -1.61 -12.19
CA TYR A 46 5.35 -2.82 -12.94
C TYR A 46 6.85 -3.05 -13.17
N ASP A 47 7.26 -4.32 -13.25
CA ASP A 47 8.59 -4.70 -13.71
C ASP A 47 8.72 -4.64 -15.24
N GLU A 48 9.91 -4.92 -15.76
CA GLU A 48 10.18 -4.91 -17.22
C GLU A 48 9.35 -5.94 -18.00
N LYS A 49 8.80 -6.95 -17.34
CA LYS A 49 7.93 -7.97 -17.95
C LYS A 49 6.44 -7.59 -17.85
N GLY A 50 6.11 -6.43 -17.27
CA GLY A 50 4.76 -5.96 -17.07
C GLY A 50 4.02 -6.61 -15.90
N ARG A 51 4.73 -7.26 -14.97
CA ARG A 51 4.15 -7.82 -13.74
C ARG A 51 4.12 -6.74 -12.66
N LYS A 52 3.08 -6.73 -11.84
CA LYS A 52 2.97 -5.77 -10.73
C LYS A 52 4.09 -5.98 -9.72
N THR A 53 4.61 -4.89 -9.19
CA THR A 53 5.63 -4.89 -8.12
C THR A 53 5.18 -4.10 -6.90
N LEU A 54 4.29 -3.11 -7.09
CA LEU A 54 3.74 -2.30 -6.00
C LEU A 54 2.38 -1.74 -6.40
N GLU A 55 1.43 -1.81 -5.47
CA GLU A 55 0.17 -1.10 -5.51
C GLU A 55 0.08 -0.15 -4.31
N THR A 56 -0.36 1.09 -4.54
CA THR A 56 -0.58 2.09 -3.48
C THR A 56 -2.02 2.59 -3.48
N PHE A 57 -2.63 2.65 -2.30
CA PHE A 57 -4.04 2.92 -2.09
C PHE A 57 -4.24 4.22 -1.28
N ASN A 58 -5.41 4.85 -1.43
CA ASN A 58 -5.74 6.09 -0.74
C ASN A 58 -6.22 5.79 0.68
N VAL A 59 -5.36 6.00 1.68
CA VAL A 59 -5.70 5.79 3.09
C VAL A 59 -6.91 6.64 3.50
N ASP A 60 -7.04 7.84 2.96
CA ASP A 60 -8.08 8.83 3.28
C ASP A 60 -9.42 8.59 2.58
N LEU A 61 -9.48 7.67 1.61
CA LEU A 61 -10.71 7.28 0.93
C LEU A 61 -11.33 6.02 1.50
N PHE A 62 -10.62 5.30 2.37
CA PHE A 62 -11.21 4.20 3.13
C PHE A 62 -12.00 4.77 4.30
N ASP A 63 -13.20 4.23 4.52
CA ASP A 63 -14.07 4.66 5.61
C ASP A 63 -13.31 4.52 6.95
N PRO A 64 -13.23 5.56 7.79
CA PRO A 64 -12.63 5.46 9.12
C PRO A 64 -13.29 4.38 10.01
N PHE A 65 -14.49 3.90 9.68
CA PHE A 65 -15.12 2.76 10.35
C PHE A 65 -14.65 1.38 9.83
N GLU A 66 -13.95 1.35 8.69
CA GLU A 66 -13.27 0.15 8.17
C GLU A 66 -11.78 0.09 8.53
N ASP A 67 -11.34 0.94 9.47
CA ASP A 67 -10.10 0.91 10.24
C ASP A 67 -9.09 -0.21 9.90
N GLY A 68 -8.39 -0.07 8.77
CA GLY A 68 -7.34 -0.99 8.36
C GLY A 68 -7.80 -2.32 7.76
N ARG A 69 -8.97 -2.39 7.12
CA ARG A 69 -9.34 -3.53 6.25
C ARG A 69 -8.54 -3.59 4.96
N HIS A 70 -8.07 -2.45 4.48
CA HIS A 70 -7.33 -2.36 3.23
C HIS A 70 -5.92 -1.84 3.51
N PRO A 71 -4.90 -2.48 2.95
CA PRO A 71 -3.54 -1.98 3.06
C PRO A 71 -3.39 -0.65 2.33
N ALA A 72 -2.53 0.21 2.85
CA ALA A 72 -2.09 1.41 2.17
C ALA A 72 -1.16 1.08 0.99
N SER A 73 -0.41 -0.02 1.09
CA SER A 73 0.35 -0.57 -0.03
C SER A 73 0.50 -2.09 0.01
N ILE A 74 0.61 -2.68 -1.17
CA ILE A 74 0.88 -4.12 -1.38
C ILE A 74 2.10 -4.23 -2.28
N ARG A 75 3.08 -5.01 -1.86
CA ARG A 75 4.27 -5.36 -2.65
C ARG A 75 4.17 -6.78 -3.16
N TYR A 76 4.69 -6.99 -4.36
CA TYR A 76 4.75 -8.29 -4.99
C TYR A 76 6.19 -8.72 -5.21
N ASP A 77 6.45 -9.99 -4.93
CA ASP A 77 7.73 -10.59 -5.21
C ASP A 77 7.97 -10.68 -6.73
N PRO A 78 9.14 -10.21 -7.23
CA PRO A 78 9.39 -10.16 -8.66
C PRO A 78 9.67 -11.54 -9.27
N GLU A 79 9.93 -12.60 -8.51
CA GLU A 79 10.20 -13.92 -9.07
C GLU A 79 8.89 -14.66 -9.33
N THR A 80 8.06 -14.77 -8.29
CA THR A 80 6.79 -15.50 -8.23
C THR A 80 5.59 -14.67 -8.67
N GLY A 81 5.61 -13.35 -8.45
CA GLY A 81 4.45 -12.46 -8.60
C GLY A 81 3.43 -12.55 -7.46
N ASN A 82 3.73 -13.29 -6.40
CA ASN A 82 2.89 -13.40 -5.20
C ASN A 82 3.06 -12.17 -4.31
N VAL A 83 2.11 -11.96 -3.39
CA VAL A 83 2.22 -10.88 -2.40
C VAL A 83 3.40 -11.19 -1.48
N GLU A 84 4.32 -10.22 -1.37
CA GLU A 84 5.48 -10.27 -0.47
C GLU A 84 5.15 -9.56 0.84
N SER A 85 4.45 -8.41 0.77
CA SER A 85 4.13 -7.63 1.97
C SER A 85 2.89 -6.75 1.81
N GLU A 86 2.23 -6.50 2.93
CA GLU A 86 1.17 -5.51 3.10
C GLU A 86 1.55 -4.48 4.16
N VAL A 87 1.27 -3.21 3.90
CA VAL A 87 1.60 -2.11 4.83
C VAL A 87 0.39 -1.21 5.05
N TYR A 88 0.18 -0.81 6.30
CA TYR A 88 -0.94 0.01 6.75
C TYR A 88 -0.42 1.29 7.40
N PHE A 89 -0.94 2.44 6.94
CA PHE A 89 -0.59 3.76 7.46
C PHE A 89 -1.81 4.50 7.98
N ASN A 90 -1.61 5.45 8.89
CA ASN A 90 -2.60 6.47 9.22
C ASN A 90 -2.57 7.62 8.19
N LEU A 91 -3.50 8.57 8.33
CA LEU A 91 -3.59 9.76 7.48
C LEU A 91 -2.35 10.68 7.56
N SER A 92 -1.51 10.50 8.58
CA SER A 92 -0.25 11.22 8.74
C SER A 92 0.95 10.49 8.12
N GLY A 93 0.72 9.35 7.44
CA GLY A 93 1.77 8.56 6.79
C GLY A 93 2.61 7.71 7.75
N GLN A 94 2.15 7.50 8.98
CA GLN A 94 2.85 6.68 9.97
C GLN A 94 2.27 5.27 10.01
N LEU A 95 3.12 4.26 10.22
CA LEU A 95 2.67 2.87 10.38
C LEU A 95 1.59 2.79 11.46
N HIS A 96 0.44 2.24 11.11
CA HIS A 96 -0.71 2.26 12.00
C HIS A 96 -1.75 1.20 11.61
N ARG A 97 -2.19 0.42 12.60
CA ARG A 97 -3.40 -0.41 12.51
C ARG A 97 -3.91 -0.78 13.90
N TYR A 98 -5.15 -0.41 14.26
CA TYR A 98 -5.72 -0.74 15.57
C TYR A 98 -6.07 -2.22 15.74
N HIS A 99 -6.47 -2.89 14.65
CA HIS A 99 -7.01 -4.25 14.67
C HIS A 99 -6.14 -5.23 13.90
N GLY A 100 -4.83 -5.22 14.17
CA GLY A 100 -3.89 -6.17 13.61
C GLY A 100 -2.50 -5.56 13.37
N PRO A 101 -1.63 -6.31 12.69
CA PRO A 101 -0.30 -5.82 12.35
C PRO A 101 -0.38 -4.70 11.30
N ALA A 102 0.44 -3.68 11.49
CA ALA A 102 0.59 -2.59 10.52
C ALA A 102 1.50 -2.98 9.35
N THR A 103 2.31 -4.03 9.49
CA THR A 103 3.04 -4.66 8.39
C THR A 103 2.91 -6.18 8.47
N ILE A 104 2.61 -6.82 7.34
CA ILE A 104 2.56 -8.28 7.21
C ILE A 104 3.51 -8.67 6.09
N HIS A 105 4.35 -9.67 6.34
CA HIS A 105 5.28 -10.24 5.38
C HIS A 105 4.90 -11.68 5.11
N TYR A 106 4.90 -12.06 3.84
CA TYR A 106 4.54 -13.39 3.37
C TYR A 106 5.75 -14.04 2.70
N ASP A 107 5.88 -15.36 2.86
CA ASP A 107 6.76 -16.16 2.03
C ASP A 107 6.21 -16.14 0.59
N PRO A 108 6.98 -15.67 -0.40
CA PRO A 108 6.48 -15.53 -1.76
C PRO A 108 6.27 -16.87 -2.47
N GLU A 109 6.90 -17.96 -2.03
CA GLU A 109 6.73 -19.28 -2.62
C GLU A 109 5.48 -19.99 -2.06
N THR A 110 5.22 -19.87 -0.76
CA THR A 110 4.13 -20.59 -0.09
C THR A 110 2.89 -19.74 0.16
N GLY A 111 3.03 -18.41 0.21
CA GLY A 111 2.00 -17.47 0.63
C GLY A 111 1.74 -17.45 2.14
N GLU A 112 2.55 -18.14 2.93
CA GLU A 112 2.40 -18.18 4.40
C GLU A 112 2.94 -16.90 5.05
N VAL A 113 2.33 -16.47 6.16
CA VAL A 113 2.82 -15.32 6.94
C VAL A 113 4.14 -15.71 7.62
N VAL A 114 5.19 -14.94 7.35
CA VAL A 114 6.53 -15.13 7.94
C VAL A 114 6.92 -14.02 8.91
N GLY A 115 6.20 -12.90 8.91
CA GLY A 115 6.47 -11.79 9.81
C GLY A 115 5.27 -10.86 9.98
N GLU A 116 5.09 -10.37 11.19
CA GLU A 116 4.05 -9.41 11.54
C GLU A 116 4.62 -8.37 12.50
N HIS A 117 4.35 -7.09 12.24
CA HIS A 117 4.75 -6.01 13.13
C HIS A 117 3.59 -5.06 13.41
N PHE A 118 3.40 -4.74 14.68
CA PHE A 118 2.29 -3.95 15.18
C PHE A 118 2.75 -2.53 15.49
N PHE A 119 2.00 -1.57 14.97
CA PHE A 119 2.29 -0.15 15.17
C PHE A 119 1.01 0.65 15.36
N ILE A 120 1.05 1.61 16.28
CA ILE A 120 0.01 2.61 16.49
C ILE A 120 0.66 3.99 16.40
N ASN A 121 0.30 4.75 15.35
CA ASN A 121 0.80 6.10 15.11
C ASN A 121 2.34 6.15 15.03
N GLY A 122 2.93 5.17 14.35
CA GLY A 122 4.37 4.99 14.20
C GLY A 122 5.08 4.44 15.44
N GLN A 123 4.37 4.21 16.54
CA GLN A 123 4.95 3.59 17.74
C GLN A 123 4.78 2.09 17.70
N ARG A 124 5.88 1.36 17.87
CA ARG A 124 5.84 -0.10 17.92
C ARG A 124 5.12 -0.56 19.18
N VAL A 125 4.18 -1.46 18.99
CA VAL A 125 3.42 -2.09 20.07
C VAL A 125 3.52 -3.61 19.95
N ASP A 126 3.12 -4.33 21.00
CA ASP A 126 2.84 -5.75 20.91
C ASP A 126 1.43 -6.00 20.34
N GLU A 127 1.04 -7.27 20.22
CA GLU A 127 -0.30 -7.70 19.78
C GLU A 127 -1.45 -7.18 20.67
N ASN A 128 -1.13 -6.75 21.90
CA ASN A 128 -2.09 -6.21 22.87
C ASN A 128 -2.13 -4.67 22.84
N GLY A 129 -1.37 -4.03 21.95
CA GLY A 129 -1.28 -2.58 21.85
C GLY A 129 -0.40 -1.92 22.93
N GLN A 130 0.42 -2.67 23.65
CA GLN A 130 1.36 -2.14 24.63
C GLN A 130 2.66 -1.73 23.95
N LEU A 131 3.18 -0.56 24.30
CA LEU A 131 4.46 -0.08 23.78
C LEU A 131 5.58 -1.08 24.09
N VAL A 132 6.33 -1.45 23.06
CA VAL A 132 7.56 -2.23 23.21
C VAL A 132 8.76 -1.32 23.06
N GLU A 133 9.79 -1.52 23.88
CA GLU A 133 11.03 -0.75 23.75
C GLU A 133 11.63 -0.92 22.35
N ASP A 134 11.96 0.20 21.74
CA ASP A 134 12.47 0.24 20.38
C ASP A 134 13.88 -0.35 20.33
N ILE A 135 13.98 -1.59 19.85
CA ILE A 135 15.25 -2.28 19.59
C ILE A 135 15.81 -1.95 18.19
N GLY A 136 15.25 -0.95 17.48
CA GLY A 136 15.68 -0.56 16.14
C GLY A 136 15.14 -1.48 15.05
N TYR A 137 13.82 -1.48 14.85
CA TYR A 137 13.24 -2.14 13.68
C TYR A 137 13.49 -1.28 12.43
N GLU A 138 14.49 -1.65 11.64
CA GLU A 138 14.61 -1.22 10.26
C GLU A 138 13.76 -2.16 9.42
N ASP A 139 12.66 -1.66 8.86
CA ASP A 139 11.90 -2.44 7.90
C ASP A 139 12.76 -2.61 6.64
N PRO A 140 13.19 -3.85 6.30
CA PRO A 140 14.09 -4.09 5.18
C PRO A 140 13.51 -3.60 3.84
N ILE A 141 12.19 -3.39 3.77
CA ILE A 141 11.47 -2.98 2.57
C ILE A 141 11.36 -1.44 2.44
N PHE A 142 11.48 -0.68 3.52
CA PHE A 142 11.37 0.78 3.50
C PHE A 142 12.64 1.52 3.04
N ASN A 143 13.78 0.83 2.94
CA ASN A 143 15.02 1.40 2.40
C ASN A 143 15.03 1.54 0.85
N LEU A 144 13.88 1.37 0.19
CA LEU A 144 13.74 1.47 -1.27
C LEU A 144 12.83 2.63 -1.72
N HIS A 145 12.55 3.62 -0.88
CA HIS A 145 12.17 4.93 -1.41
C HIS A 145 13.42 5.59 -2.01
N PRO A 146 13.54 5.76 -3.33
CA PRO A 146 14.49 6.72 -3.85
C PRO A 146 14.07 8.09 -3.31
N GLU A 147 15.02 8.79 -2.69
CA GLU A 147 14.94 10.23 -2.47
C GLU A 147 14.40 10.93 -3.73
N PRO A 148 13.62 12.03 -3.57
CA PRO A 148 12.98 12.74 -4.69
C PRO A 148 13.94 13.26 -5.77
#